data_AF-A0A2Z6RUK3-F1
#
_entry.id   AF-A0A2Z6RUK3-F1
#
_cell.length_a   1.000
_cell.length_b   1.000
_cell.length_c   1.000
_cell.angle_alpha   90.00
_cell.angle_beta   90.00
_cell.angle_gamma   90.00
#
_symmetry.space_group_name_H-M   'P 1'
#
loop_
_entity.id
_entity.type
_entity.pdbx_description
1 polymer ?
#
loop_
_entity_poly.entity_id
_entity_poly.type
_entity_poly.pdbx_seq_one_letter_code
_entity_poly.pdbx_strand_id
1 'polypeptide(L)'
;MKKCYRDVLKPLMPQLIHLPCLAHILNLIGEAWVSINYFQDVHQLLANIKQTFVYSKSRKVCYKSYLQRQGVSNPKNIPLSNTTRWNTWFRMAFHVYQNLDYIRGFYNEESKENSTPMIEKINSAFTDQQINGRIEIYLAFIQENAQQFVADLDFFQQENKPIFPFIEQRLQQLEARITMGKTITNVGSTMDLVLQKFNSPLTAFCPVFQQAYHAAYKKLEDHVLQHPARSLFRAVQVFDPRFLTLTTANRDIYSYQIIRELANPSTSLIQEWSIYVNINLNLIEFSELNEFWDKVSLQLPLLEKIARNYIWLPISSCAVERSFSAYNKILDDDRQNLSPESLKFLTMMYFNNQNSGK
;
A
#
# COMPACT_ATOMS: atom_id res chain seq x y z
N MET A 1 20.23 -1.01 1.20
CA MET A 1 20.12 -1.24 2.67
C MET A 1 20.49 -2.68 3.07
N LYS A 2 19.87 -3.74 2.52
CA LYS A 2 20.14 -5.15 2.89
C LYS A 2 21.62 -5.56 2.86
N LYS A 3 22.37 -5.16 1.82
CA LYS A 3 23.81 -5.42 1.68
C LYS A 3 24.63 -4.79 2.82
N CYS A 4 24.41 -3.49 3.08
CA CYS A 4 25.07 -2.76 4.18
C CYS A 4 24.75 -3.39 5.56
N TYR A 5 23.49 -3.76 5.80
CA TYR A 5 23.14 -4.49 7.01
C TYR A 5 23.95 -5.78 7.17
N ARG A 6 23.92 -6.65 6.15
CA ARG A 6 24.57 -7.96 6.21
C ARG A 6 26.09 -7.87 6.31
N ASP A 7 26.70 -7.00 5.51
CA ASP A 7 28.16 -6.97 5.32
C ASP A 7 28.87 -6.06 6.32
N VAL A 8 28.17 -5.08 6.92
CA VAL A 8 28.78 -4.07 7.80
C VAL A 8 28.10 -4.03 9.17
N LEU A 9 26.78 -3.78 9.22
CA LEU A 9 26.11 -3.51 10.49
C LEU A 9 25.94 -4.76 11.36
N LYS A 10 25.63 -5.91 10.76
CA LYS A 10 25.37 -7.16 11.51
C LYS A 10 26.64 -7.72 12.17
N PRO A 11 27.83 -7.70 11.53
CA PRO A 11 29.08 -8.06 12.22
C PRO A 11 29.42 -7.12 13.39
N LEU A 12 29.15 -5.81 13.25
CA LEU A 12 29.45 -4.81 14.28
C LEU A 12 28.42 -4.77 15.42
N MET A 13 27.15 -5.02 15.11
CA MET A 13 26.02 -4.99 16.03
C MET A 13 25.17 -6.27 15.84
N PRO A 14 25.59 -7.41 16.42
CA PRO A 14 24.92 -8.70 16.24
C PRO A 14 23.45 -8.71 16.67
N GLN A 15 23.05 -7.82 17.58
CA GLN A 15 21.69 -7.64 18.07
C GLN A 15 20.78 -6.88 17.10
N LEU A 16 21.33 -6.23 16.06
CA LEU A 16 20.54 -5.44 15.12
C LEU A 16 19.65 -6.36 14.29
N ILE A 17 18.38 -5.98 14.16
CA ILE A 17 17.40 -6.65 13.29
C ILE A 17 17.14 -5.74 12.10
N HIS A 18 17.42 -6.24 10.90
CA HIS A 18 17.00 -5.53 9.69
C HIS A 18 15.49 -5.64 9.55
N LEU A 19 14.85 -4.48 9.40
CA LEU A 19 13.43 -4.36 9.14
C LEU A 19 13.21 -4.00 7.66
N PRO A 20 12.98 -4.99 6.77
CA PRO A 20 12.54 -4.71 5.41
C PRO A 20 11.30 -3.81 5.38
N CYS A 21 11.25 -2.90 4.41
CA CYS A 21 10.12 -1.99 4.23
C CYS A 21 8.89 -2.78 3.78
N LEU A 22 7.83 -2.78 4.59
CA LEU A 22 6.57 -3.47 4.27
C LEU A 22 5.90 -2.88 3.04
N ALA A 23 5.94 -1.56 2.89
CA ALA A 23 5.37 -0.91 1.73
C ALA A 23 6.10 -1.31 0.43
N HIS A 24 7.42 -1.49 0.46
CA HIS A 24 8.16 -2.03 -0.68
C HIS A 24 7.76 -3.49 -0.98
N ILE A 25 7.61 -4.32 0.06
CA ILE A 25 7.17 -5.71 -0.09
C ILE A 25 5.76 -5.78 -0.70
N LEU A 26 4.83 -4.97 -0.21
CA LEU A 26 3.47 -4.90 -0.76
C LEU A 26 3.45 -4.42 -2.21
N ASN A 27 4.34 -3.49 -2.57
CA ASN A 27 4.52 -3.09 -3.95
C ASN A 27 5.00 -4.27 -4.81
N LEU A 28 5.96 -5.08 -4.35
CA LEU A 28 6.42 -6.29 -5.08
C LEU A 28 5.29 -7.32 -5.26
N ILE A 29 4.45 -7.50 -4.24
CA ILE A 29 3.28 -8.39 -4.31
C ILE A 29 2.29 -7.88 -5.36
N GLY A 30 1.98 -6.58 -5.36
CA GLY A 30 1.10 -5.96 -6.35
C GLY A 30 1.69 -5.98 -7.78
N GLU A 31 2.98 -5.72 -7.93
CA GLU A 31 3.69 -5.77 -9.22
C GLU A 31 3.67 -7.18 -9.85
N ALA A 32 3.47 -8.23 -9.06
CA ALA A 32 3.29 -9.58 -9.60
C ALA A 32 2.05 -9.69 -10.51
N TRP A 33 1.01 -8.87 -10.27
CA TRP A 33 -0.15 -8.75 -11.16
C TRP A 33 0.15 -7.88 -12.37
N VAL A 34 1.04 -6.90 -12.24
CA VAL A 34 1.41 -6.00 -13.35
C VAL A 34 2.37 -6.65 -14.34
N SER A 35 3.16 -7.61 -13.89
CA SER A 35 4.16 -8.31 -14.69
C SER A 35 3.66 -9.61 -15.34
N ILE A 36 2.39 -9.97 -15.13
CA ILE A 36 1.83 -11.19 -15.67
C ILE A 36 1.36 -11.01 -17.12
N ASN A 37 1.81 -11.88 -18.02
CA ASN A 37 1.48 -11.77 -19.45
C ASN A 37 -0.04 -11.88 -19.75
N TYR A 38 -0.82 -12.49 -18.85
CA TYR A 38 -2.26 -12.67 -19.09
C TYR A 38 -3.07 -11.36 -19.05
N PHE A 39 -2.57 -10.29 -18.43
CA PHE A 39 -3.21 -8.96 -18.44
C PHE A 39 -2.63 -8.02 -19.51
N GLN A 40 -1.97 -8.57 -20.54
CA GLN A 40 -1.32 -7.79 -21.60
C GLN A 40 -2.25 -6.78 -22.29
N ASP A 41 -3.51 -7.14 -22.53
CA ASP A 41 -4.49 -6.23 -23.14
C ASP A 41 -4.74 -4.98 -22.27
N VAL A 42 -4.86 -5.16 -20.95
CA VAL A 42 -4.98 -4.05 -19.99
C VAL A 42 -3.67 -3.27 -19.91
N HIS A 43 -2.52 -3.95 -19.86
CA HIS A 43 -1.21 -3.27 -19.83
C HIS A 43 -1.00 -2.39 -21.05
N GLN A 44 -1.28 -2.91 -22.24
CA GLN A 44 -1.14 -2.18 -23.49
C GLN A 44 -2.11 -1.01 -23.56
N LEU A 45 -3.38 -1.22 -23.16
CA LEU A 45 -4.37 -0.14 -23.11
C LEU A 45 -3.91 0.99 -22.19
N LEU A 46 -3.57 0.68 -20.94
CA LEU A 46 -3.16 1.71 -19.97
C LEU A 46 -1.87 2.41 -20.39
N ALA A 47 -0.91 1.69 -20.99
CA ALA A 47 0.30 2.29 -21.53
C ALA A 47 0.00 3.25 -22.69
N ASN A 48 -0.85 2.85 -23.64
CA ASN A 48 -1.27 3.68 -24.76
C ASN A 48 -2.00 4.94 -24.28
N ILE A 49 -2.99 4.78 -23.39
CA ILE A 49 -3.72 5.90 -22.77
C ILE A 49 -2.72 6.87 -22.13
N LYS A 50 -1.81 6.36 -21.29
CA LYS A 50 -0.78 7.19 -20.64
C LYS A 50 0.03 7.99 -21.66
N GLN A 51 0.50 7.36 -22.73
CA GLN A 51 1.27 8.04 -23.77
C GLN A 51 0.49 9.20 -24.42
N THR A 52 -0.80 9.00 -24.73
CA THR A 52 -1.60 10.09 -25.34
C THR A 52 -1.71 11.34 -24.47
N PHE A 53 -1.72 11.18 -23.13
CA PHE A 53 -1.78 12.30 -22.19
C PHE A 53 -0.41 12.84 -21.76
N VAL A 54 0.66 12.04 -21.83
CA VAL A 54 2.02 12.51 -21.55
C VAL A 54 2.53 13.39 -22.68
N TYR A 55 2.37 12.96 -23.93
CA TYR A 55 2.92 13.66 -25.08
C TYR A 55 2.07 14.85 -25.55
N SER A 56 0.79 14.91 -25.17
CA SER A 56 -0.10 16.02 -25.53
C SER A 56 -0.75 16.66 -24.31
N LYS A 57 -0.28 17.86 -23.94
CA LYS A 57 -0.92 18.68 -22.90
C LYS A 57 -2.32 19.13 -23.32
N SER A 58 -2.55 19.43 -24.60
CA SER A 58 -3.87 19.82 -25.11
C SER A 58 -4.89 18.70 -24.94
N ARG A 59 -4.47 17.44 -25.07
CA ARG A 59 -5.38 16.28 -24.90
C ARG A 59 -5.97 16.16 -23.49
N LYS A 60 -5.22 16.58 -22.46
CA LYS A 60 -5.76 16.70 -21.09
C LYS A 60 -6.89 17.72 -21.01
N VAL A 61 -6.80 18.80 -21.78
CA VAL A 61 -7.85 19.82 -21.87
C VAL A 61 -9.04 19.27 -22.66
N CYS A 62 -8.79 18.65 -23.82
CA CYS A 62 -9.84 18.04 -24.64
C CYS A 62 -10.65 17.00 -23.84
N TYR A 63 -9.99 16.12 -23.09
CA TYR A 63 -10.66 15.12 -22.26
C TYR A 63 -11.56 15.75 -21.19
N LYS A 64 -11.10 16.81 -20.51
CA LYS A 64 -11.93 17.54 -19.54
C LYS A 64 -13.13 18.21 -20.20
N SER A 65 -12.91 18.86 -21.34
CA SER A 65 -13.99 19.48 -22.13
C SER A 65 -15.01 18.43 -22.58
N TYR A 66 -14.55 17.27 -23.04
CA TYR A 66 -15.40 16.14 -23.38
C TYR A 66 -16.27 15.71 -22.19
N LEU A 67 -15.68 15.50 -21.01
CA LEU A 67 -16.42 15.13 -19.80
C LEU A 67 -17.48 16.18 -19.42
N GLN A 68 -17.17 17.47 -19.56
CA GLN A 68 -18.13 18.54 -19.32
C GLN A 68 -19.30 18.51 -20.31
N ARG A 69 -19.02 18.27 -21.60
CA ARG A 69 -20.06 18.08 -22.62
C ARG A 69 -20.98 16.89 -22.32
N GLN A 70 -20.44 15.84 -21.69
CA GLN A 70 -21.19 14.67 -21.24
C GLN A 70 -21.91 14.87 -19.88
N GLY A 71 -21.88 16.09 -19.32
CA GLY A 71 -22.60 16.44 -18.09
C GLY A 71 -21.87 16.15 -16.78
N VAL A 72 -20.58 15.81 -16.80
CA VAL A 72 -19.79 15.57 -15.58
C VAL A 72 -19.50 16.88 -14.85
N SER A 73 -20.07 17.07 -13.66
CA SER A 73 -20.01 18.33 -12.91
C SER A 73 -18.59 18.72 -12.45
N ASN A 74 -17.73 17.74 -12.15
CA ASN A 74 -16.34 17.98 -11.72
C ASN A 74 -15.36 17.08 -12.52
N PRO A 75 -15.00 17.47 -13.75
CA PRO A 75 -14.18 16.65 -14.63
C PRO A 75 -12.74 16.52 -14.10
N LYS A 76 -12.34 15.28 -13.79
CA LYS A 76 -10.98 14.94 -13.37
C LYS A 76 -10.20 14.33 -14.53
N ASN A 77 -8.89 14.60 -14.56
CA ASN A 77 -8.00 13.92 -15.48
C ASN A 77 -7.70 12.50 -15.00
N ILE A 78 -7.32 11.65 -15.95
CA ILE A 78 -6.85 10.29 -15.67
C ILE A 78 -5.59 10.36 -14.78
N PRO A 79 -5.55 9.65 -13.64
CA PRO A 79 -4.36 9.56 -12.82
C PRO A 79 -3.33 8.68 -13.53
N LEU A 80 -2.31 9.30 -14.12
CA LEU A 80 -1.32 8.58 -14.92
C LEU A 80 -0.39 7.75 -14.04
N SER A 81 -0.14 6.50 -14.45
CA SER A 81 0.79 5.62 -13.76
C SER A 81 2.22 6.15 -13.77
N ASN A 82 2.95 5.93 -12.69
CA ASN A 82 4.34 6.33 -12.50
C ASN A 82 5.11 5.18 -11.85
N THR A 83 6.18 4.72 -12.49
CA THR A 83 7.00 3.61 -12.03
C THR A 83 7.71 3.88 -10.71
N THR A 84 7.95 5.14 -10.35
CA THR A 84 8.58 5.52 -9.06
C THR A 84 7.58 5.76 -7.94
N ARG A 85 6.27 5.75 -8.24
CA ARG A 85 5.21 5.93 -7.24
C ARG A 85 4.35 4.68 -7.17
N TRP A 86 4.47 3.96 -6.05
CA TRP A 86 3.68 2.77 -5.77
C TRP A 86 2.17 3.03 -5.88
N ASN A 87 1.39 1.99 -6.15
CA ASN A 87 -0.07 2.02 -6.41
C ASN A 87 -0.56 2.78 -7.65
N THR A 88 0.24 3.63 -8.30
CA THR A 88 -0.27 4.49 -9.38
C THR A 88 -0.80 3.73 -10.60
N TRP A 89 -0.27 2.54 -10.89
CA TRP A 89 -0.81 1.67 -11.94
C TRP A 89 -2.22 1.17 -11.61
N PHE A 90 -2.43 0.65 -10.39
CA PHE A 90 -3.75 0.21 -9.93
C PHE A 90 -4.76 1.36 -9.89
N ARG A 91 -4.34 2.53 -9.39
CA ARG A 91 -5.19 3.74 -9.39
C ARG A 91 -5.61 4.16 -10.80
N MET A 92 -4.71 4.02 -11.78
CA MET A 92 -5.03 4.26 -13.19
C MET A 92 -6.03 3.22 -13.70
N ALA A 93 -5.81 1.93 -13.43
CA ALA A 93 -6.73 0.85 -13.82
C ALA A 93 -8.14 1.05 -13.24
N PHE A 94 -8.24 1.37 -11.94
CA PHE A 94 -9.52 1.62 -11.26
C PHE A 94 -10.25 2.82 -11.89
N HIS A 95 -9.53 3.92 -12.12
CA HIS A 95 -10.11 5.10 -12.75
C HIS A 95 -10.60 4.79 -14.19
N VAL A 96 -9.82 4.03 -14.96
CA VAL A 96 -10.21 3.65 -16.33
C VAL A 96 -11.45 2.78 -16.33
N TYR A 97 -11.56 1.81 -15.41
CA TYR A 97 -12.75 0.98 -15.28
C TYR A 97 -13.99 1.79 -14.87
N GLN A 98 -13.88 2.64 -13.85
CA GLN A 98 -14.97 3.47 -13.35
C GLN A 98 -15.51 4.46 -14.39
N ASN A 99 -14.68 4.84 -15.37
CA ASN A 99 -15.02 5.83 -16.40
C ASN A 99 -14.97 5.23 -17.81
N LEU A 100 -15.13 3.90 -17.93
CA LEU A 100 -14.81 3.18 -19.17
C LEU A 100 -15.66 3.65 -20.34
N ASP A 101 -16.95 3.92 -20.12
CA ASP A 101 -17.86 4.41 -21.16
C ASP A 101 -17.48 5.81 -21.66
N TYR A 102 -17.11 6.71 -20.74
CA TYR A 102 -16.59 8.03 -21.11
C TYR A 102 -15.25 7.94 -21.84
N ILE A 103 -14.37 7.03 -21.43
CA ILE A 103 -13.07 6.84 -22.09
C ILE A 103 -13.26 6.29 -23.50
N ARG A 104 -14.14 5.30 -23.69
CA ARG A 104 -14.51 4.78 -25.01
C ARG A 104 -15.07 5.88 -25.90
N GLY A 105 -16.02 6.66 -25.40
CA GLY A 105 -16.63 7.77 -26.15
C GLY A 105 -15.61 8.85 -26.53
N PHE A 106 -14.71 9.22 -25.61
CA PHE A 106 -13.64 10.18 -25.86
C PHE A 106 -12.71 9.74 -26.99
N TYR A 107 -12.21 8.49 -26.95
CA TYR A 107 -11.28 8.00 -27.98
C TYR A 107 -11.96 7.80 -29.34
N ASN A 108 -13.27 7.51 -29.37
CA ASN A 108 -14.05 7.47 -30.61
C ASN A 108 -14.27 8.86 -31.23
N GLU A 109 -14.42 9.92 -30.43
CA GLU A 109 -14.45 11.31 -30.93
C GLU A 109 -13.05 11.74 -31.41
N GLU A 110 -12.02 11.53 -30.59
CA GLU A 110 -10.65 11.90 -30.94
C GLU A 110 -10.13 11.18 -32.18
N SER A 111 -10.54 9.92 -32.43
CA SER A 111 -10.16 9.20 -33.66
C SER A 111 -10.73 9.83 -34.93
N LYS A 112 -11.79 10.65 -34.83
CA LYS A 112 -12.40 11.33 -35.96
C LYS A 112 -11.83 12.74 -36.15
N GLU A 113 -11.57 13.45 -35.05
CA GLU A 113 -11.16 14.86 -35.10
C GLU A 113 -9.64 15.06 -35.13
N ASN A 114 -8.88 14.28 -34.35
CA ASN A 114 -7.45 14.49 -34.11
C ASN A 114 -6.68 13.17 -34.06
N SER A 115 -6.92 12.32 -35.06
CA SER A 115 -6.38 10.96 -35.09
C SER A 115 -4.85 10.93 -35.06
N THR A 116 -4.32 9.94 -34.35
CA THR A 116 -2.91 9.57 -34.36
C THR A 116 -2.82 8.04 -34.32
N PRO A 117 -1.71 7.42 -34.74
CA PRO A 117 -1.57 5.95 -34.69
C PRO A 117 -1.85 5.38 -33.29
N MET A 118 -1.54 6.13 -32.24
CA MET A 118 -1.83 5.74 -30.86
C MET A 118 -3.34 5.79 -30.54
N ILE A 119 -4.04 6.82 -31.00
CA ILE A 119 -5.50 6.96 -30.81
C ILE A 119 -6.22 5.87 -31.59
N GLU A 120 -5.81 5.58 -32.83
CA GLU A 120 -6.36 4.50 -33.64
C GLU A 120 -6.16 3.14 -32.97
N LYS A 121 -4.97 2.89 -32.39
CA LYS A 121 -4.69 1.67 -31.64
C LYS A 121 -5.55 1.52 -30.38
N ILE A 122 -5.86 2.61 -29.69
CA ILE A 122 -6.75 2.58 -28.52
C ILE A 122 -8.19 2.35 -28.96
N ASN A 123 -8.64 3.10 -29.97
CA ASN A 123 -10.00 3.00 -30.48
C ASN A 123 -10.27 1.62 -31.08
N SER A 124 -9.30 1.04 -31.81
CA SER A 124 -9.43 -0.31 -32.36
C SER A 124 -9.60 -1.37 -31.27
N ALA A 125 -8.86 -1.26 -30.16
CA ALA A 125 -9.01 -2.13 -29.00
C ALA A 125 -10.39 -2.00 -28.32
N PHE A 126 -11.02 -0.83 -28.39
CA PHE A 126 -12.39 -0.63 -27.89
C PHE A 126 -13.48 -1.09 -28.87
N THR A 127 -13.21 -1.08 -30.17
CA THR A 127 -14.16 -1.53 -31.20
C THR A 127 -14.13 -3.04 -31.44
N ASP A 128 -12.98 -3.69 -31.21
CA ASP A 128 -12.88 -5.15 -31.29
C ASP A 128 -13.65 -5.79 -30.12
N GLN A 129 -14.70 -6.54 -30.43
CA GLN A 129 -15.61 -7.10 -29.43
C GLN A 129 -14.89 -8.05 -28.45
N GLN A 130 -13.91 -8.84 -28.92
CA GLN A 130 -13.21 -9.80 -28.07
C GLN A 130 -12.21 -9.10 -27.15
N ILE A 131 -11.40 -8.18 -27.70
CA ILE A 131 -10.42 -7.41 -26.92
C ILE A 131 -11.14 -6.51 -25.92
N ASN A 132 -12.17 -5.79 -26.35
CA ASN A 132 -12.92 -4.88 -25.49
C ASN A 132 -13.60 -5.62 -24.31
N GLY A 133 -14.20 -6.78 -24.58
CA GLY A 133 -14.82 -7.61 -23.53
C GLY A 133 -13.78 -8.12 -22.52
N ARG A 134 -12.65 -8.61 -23.02
CA ARG A 134 -11.56 -9.09 -22.15
C ARG A 134 -10.96 -7.97 -21.31
N ILE A 135 -10.74 -6.79 -21.87
CA ILE A 135 -10.26 -5.60 -21.15
C ILE A 135 -11.22 -5.26 -20.01
N GLU A 136 -12.53 -5.21 -20.27
CA GLU A 136 -13.52 -4.88 -19.24
C GLU A 136 -13.57 -5.93 -18.12
N ILE A 137 -13.53 -7.22 -18.47
CA ILE A 137 -13.48 -8.32 -17.49
C ILE A 137 -12.22 -8.24 -16.62
N TYR A 138 -11.06 -8.02 -17.22
CA TYR A 138 -9.79 -7.91 -16.48
C TYR A 138 -9.74 -6.65 -15.61
N LEU A 139 -10.20 -5.51 -16.12
CA LEU A 139 -10.29 -4.27 -15.36
C LEU A 139 -11.23 -4.41 -14.16
N ALA A 140 -12.38 -5.07 -14.35
CA ALA A 140 -13.32 -5.38 -13.26
C ALA A 140 -12.65 -6.27 -12.20
N PHE A 141 -11.96 -7.33 -12.63
CA PHE A 141 -11.27 -8.25 -11.72
C PHE A 141 -10.21 -7.52 -10.89
N ILE A 142 -9.37 -6.72 -11.56
CA ILE A 142 -8.33 -5.92 -10.93
C ILE A 142 -8.96 -4.93 -9.95
N GLN A 143 -10.02 -4.22 -10.36
CA GLN A 143 -10.67 -3.26 -9.48
C GLN A 143 -11.29 -3.91 -8.26
N GLU A 144 -11.90 -5.08 -8.35
CA GLU A 144 -12.55 -5.70 -7.20
C GLU A 144 -11.51 -6.30 -6.23
N ASN A 145 -10.47 -6.93 -6.78
CA ASN A 145 -9.58 -7.78 -6.00
C ASN A 145 -8.31 -7.08 -5.51
N ALA A 146 -7.85 -6.03 -6.21
CA ALA A 146 -6.62 -5.33 -5.85
C ALA A 146 -6.82 -4.14 -4.89
N GLN A 147 -8.06 -3.76 -4.53
CA GLN A 147 -8.31 -2.60 -3.65
C GLN A 147 -7.62 -2.75 -2.31
N GLN A 148 -7.62 -3.96 -1.75
CA GLN A 148 -6.99 -4.20 -0.46
C GLN A 148 -5.47 -4.12 -0.55
N PHE A 149 -4.85 -4.56 -1.65
CA PHE A 149 -3.41 -4.36 -1.86
C PHE A 149 -3.06 -2.88 -1.87
N VAL A 150 -3.88 -2.06 -2.55
CA VAL A 150 -3.72 -0.61 -2.58
C VAL A 150 -3.91 -0.01 -1.18
N ALA A 151 -4.93 -0.44 -0.45
CA ALA A 151 -5.25 0.06 0.89
C ALA A 151 -4.18 -0.33 1.93
N ASP A 152 -3.67 -1.56 1.90
CA ASP A 152 -2.60 -2.03 2.80
C ASP A 152 -1.28 -1.33 2.48
N LEU A 153 -0.98 -1.13 1.20
CA LEU A 153 0.19 -0.34 0.80
C LEU A 153 0.07 1.11 1.26
N ASP A 154 -1.08 1.76 1.06
CA ASP A 154 -1.34 3.12 1.57
C ASP A 154 -1.20 3.17 3.10
N PHE A 155 -1.70 2.15 3.80
CA PHE A 155 -1.54 2.01 5.25
C PHE A 155 -0.06 1.94 5.65
N PHE A 156 0.74 1.10 4.98
CA PHE A 156 2.17 0.99 5.29
C PHE A 156 2.99 2.20 4.85
N GLN A 157 2.42 3.11 4.06
CA GLN A 157 3.04 4.39 3.69
C GLN A 157 2.69 5.54 4.63
N GLN A 158 1.81 5.32 5.62
CA GLN A 158 1.47 6.35 6.60
C GLN A 158 2.70 6.70 7.44
N GLU A 159 2.88 8.01 7.65
CA GLU A 159 3.95 8.57 8.47
C GLU A 159 3.34 9.22 9.71
N ASN A 160 4.12 9.28 10.79
CA ASN A 160 3.72 9.92 12.04
C ASN A 160 2.41 9.36 12.62
N LYS A 161 2.24 8.03 12.59
CA LYS A 161 1.12 7.34 13.24
C LYS A 161 1.58 6.08 14.00
N PRO A 162 0.92 5.73 15.13
CA PRO A 162 1.29 4.57 15.95
C PRO A 162 0.74 3.26 15.37
N ILE A 163 1.18 2.91 14.15
CA ILE A 163 0.56 1.82 13.36
C ILE A 163 1.26 0.47 13.46
N PHE A 164 2.43 0.40 14.10
CA PHE A 164 3.22 -0.83 14.21
C PHE A 164 2.43 -2.01 14.82
N PRO A 165 1.58 -1.82 15.86
CA PRO A 165 0.79 -2.91 16.43
C PRO A 165 -0.19 -3.57 15.46
N PHE A 166 -0.61 -2.89 14.38
CA PHE A 166 -1.60 -3.42 13.45
C PHE A 166 -0.99 -4.17 12.26
N ILE A 167 0.35 -4.25 12.18
CA ILE A 167 1.04 -4.89 11.06
C ILE A 167 0.63 -6.35 10.92
N GLU A 168 0.75 -7.13 11.99
CA GLU A 168 0.56 -8.59 11.92
C GLU A 168 -0.84 -8.93 11.43
N GLN A 169 -1.86 -8.29 12.00
CA GLN A 169 -3.25 -8.49 11.62
C GLN A 169 -3.48 -8.22 10.13
N ARG A 170 -2.92 -7.11 9.61
CA ARG A 170 -3.03 -6.79 8.17
C ARG A 170 -2.32 -7.80 7.29
N LEU A 171 -1.13 -8.24 7.69
CA LEU A 171 -0.39 -9.26 6.94
C LEU A 171 -1.13 -10.61 6.94
N GLN A 172 -1.79 -10.99 8.03
CA GLN A 172 -2.64 -12.19 8.09
C GLN A 172 -3.86 -12.07 7.17
N GLN A 173 -4.53 -10.92 7.13
CA GLN A 173 -5.65 -10.67 6.22
C GLN A 173 -5.23 -10.73 4.75
N LEU A 174 -4.07 -10.16 4.43
CA LEU A 174 -3.46 -10.22 3.10
C LEU A 174 -3.14 -11.67 2.70
N GLU A 175 -2.51 -12.43 3.60
CA GLU A 175 -2.16 -13.83 3.38
C GLU A 175 -3.39 -14.70 3.15
N ALA A 176 -4.42 -14.55 3.98
CA ALA A 176 -5.68 -15.27 3.82
C ALA A 176 -6.34 -14.97 2.46
N ARG A 177 -6.40 -13.68 2.09
CA ARG A 177 -6.98 -13.24 0.81
C ARG A 177 -6.23 -13.80 -0.39
N ILE A 178 -4.91 -13.69 -0.40
CA ILE A 178 -4.09 -14.22 -1.51
C ILE A 178 -4.22 -15.74 -1.58
N THR A 179 -4.26 -16.41 -0.43
CA THR A 179 -4.44 -17.87 -0.35
C THR A 179 -5.77 -18.31 -0.92
N MET A 180 -6.87 -17.66 -0.53
CA MET A 180 -8.20 -17.92 -1.10
C MET A 180 -8.25 -17.65 -2.61
N GLY A 181 -7.59 -16.58 -3.07
CA GLY A 181 -7.56 -16.21 -4.49
C GLY A 181 -6.87 -17.25 -5.38
N LYS A 182 -5.94 -18.06 -4.86
CA LYS A 182 -5.31 -19.16 -5.62
C LYS A 182 -6.33 -20.22 -6.07
N THR A 183 -7.43 -20.37 -5.33
CA THR A 183 -8.48 -21.35 -5.62
C THR A 183 -9.80 -20.66 -5.98
N ILE A 184 -9.74 -19.45 -6.55
CA ILE A 184 -10.95 -18.69 -6.89
C ILE A 184 -11.81 -19.47 -7.90
N THR A 185 -13.06 -19.70 -7.53
CA THR A 185 -14.08 -20.38 -8.34
C THR A 185 -15.40 -19.62 -8.40
N ASN A 186 -15.52 -18.55 -7.61
CA ASN A 186 -16.61 -17.60 -7.61
C ASN A 186 -16.04 -16.18 -7.67
N VAL A 187 -16.87 -15.23 -8.07
CA VAL A 187 -16.52 -13.80 -8.12
C VAL A 187 -17.65 -13.00 -7.48
N GLY A 188 -17.41 -11.72 -7.17
CA GLY A 188 -18.46 -10.87 -6.65
C GLY A 188 -19.48 -10.45 -7.73
N SER A 189 -20.58 -9.87 -7.25
CA SER A 189 -21.71 -9.43 -8.09
C SER A 189 -21.32 -8.51 -9.25
N THR A 190 -20.36 -7.60 -9.05
CA THR A 190 -19.87 -6.71 -10.11
C THR A 190 -19.25 -7.51 -11.26
N MET A 191 -18.38 -8.46 -10.92
CA MET A 191 -17.75 -9.34 -11.90
C MET A 191 -18.77 -10.23 -12.62
N ASP A 192 -19.76 -10.77 -11.89
CA ASP A 192 -20.83 -11.57 -12.50
C ASP A 192 -21.61 -10.78 -13.55
N LEU A 193 -21.94 -9.51 -13.27
CA LEU A 193 -22.62 -8.63 -14.23
C LEU A 193 -21.77 -8.39 -15.49
N VAL A 194 -20.47 -8.17 -15.33
CA VAL A 194 -19.55 -7.97 -16.47
C VAL A 194 -19.41 -9.25 -17.29
N LEU A 195 -19.29 -10.41 -16.65
CA LEU A 195 -19.23 -11.70 -17.34
C LEU A 195 -20.52 -12.00 -18.12
N GLN A 196 -21.68 -11.73 -17.52
CA GLN A 196 -22.99 -11.85 -18.18
C GLN A 196 -23.12 -10.91 -19.38
N LYS A 197 -22.68 -9.65 -19.25
CA LYS A 197 -22.65 -8.66 -20.36
C LYS A 197 -21.94 -9.19 -21.61
N PHE A 198 -20.89 -10.00 -21.44
CA PHE A 198 -20.11 -10.58 -22.55
C PHE A 198 -20.38 -12.06 -22.79
N ASN A 199 -21.46 -12.64 -22.22
CA ASN A 199 -21.80 -14.07 -22.33
C ASN A 199 -20.60 -15.00 -22.07
N SER A 200 -19.77 -14.62 -21.10
CA SER A 200 -18.47 -15.21 -20.85
C SER A 200 -18.51 -16.07 -19.58
N PRO A 201 -18.24 -17.39 -19.66
CA PRO A 201 -18.26 -18.22 -18.46
C PRO A 201 -17.05 -17.91 -17.57
N LEU A 202 -17.26 -17.82 -16.26
CA LEU A 202 -16.19 -17.58 -15.28
C LEU A 202 -15.04 -18.60 -15.42
N THR A 203 -15.37 -19.85 -15.75
CA THR A 203 -14.39 -20.94 -15.93
C THR A 203 -13.33 -20.63 -16.99
N ALA A 204 -13.64 -19.81 -18.00
CA ALA A 204 -12.67 -19.38 -19.01
C ALA A 204 -11.61 -18.42 -18.44
N PHE A 205 -11.93 -17.71 -17.36
CA PHE A 205 -11.08 -16.67 -16.76
C PHE A 205 -10.43 -17.10 -15.44
N CYS A 206 -10.97 -18.11 -14.75
CA CYS A 206 -10.41 -18.66 -13.51
C CYS A 206 -8.91 -18.97 -13.62
N PRO A 207 -8.38 -19.64 -14.67
CA PRO A 207 -6.95 -19.94 -14.73
C PRO A 207 -6.06 -18.68 -14.68
N VAL A 208 -6.48 -17.61 -15.35
CA VAL A 208 -5.77 -16.33 -15.35
C VAL A 208 -5.82 -15.68 -13.97
N PHE A 209 -7.00 -15.64 -13.35
CA PHE A 209 -7.19 -15.04 -12.02
C PHE A 209 -6.40 -15.78 -10.95
N GLN A 210 -6.49 -17.12 -10.94
CA GLN A 210 -5.73 -17.96 -10.03
C GLN A 210 -4.23 -17.75 -10.24
N GLN A 211 -3.74 -17.67 -11.49
CA GLN A 211 -2.32 -17.46 -11.76
C GLN A 211 -1.81 -16.10 -11.23
N ALA A 212 -2.61 -15.03 -11.31
CA ALA A 212 -2.27 -13.75 -10.72
C ALA A 212 -2.07 -13.87 -9.19
N TYR A 213 -2.95 -14.61 -8.51
CA TYR A 213 -2.80 -14.90 -7.08
C TYR A 213 -1.62 -15.81 -6.76
N HIS A 214 -1.30 -16.80 -7.61
CA HIS A 214 -0.09 -17.62 -7.43
C HIS A 214 1.19 -16.78 -7.55
N ALA A 215 1.24 -15.84 -8.49
CA ALA A 215 2.37 -14.93 -8.65
C ALA A 215 2.54 -14.01 -7.43
N ALA A 216 1.43 -13.45 -6.93
CA ALA A 216 1.41 -12.65 -5.70
C ALA A 216 1.81 -13.47 -4.46
N TYR A 217 1.31 -14.71 -4.35
CA TYR A 217 1.63 -15.62 -3.26
C TYR A 217 3.12 -15.94 -3.20
N LYS A 218 3.77 -16.17 -4.35
CA LYS A 218 5.22 -16.39 -4.40
C LYS A 218 5.99 -15.22 -3.78
N LYS A 219 5.60 -13.97 -4.10
CA LYS A 219 6.20 -12.78 -3.49
C LYS A 219 5.90 -12.65 -2.01
N LEU A 220 4.70 -13.03 -1.57
CA LEU A 220 4.32 -13.08 -0.17
C LEU A 220 5.16 -14.11 0.60
N GLU A 221 5.36 -15.31 0.05
CA GLU A 221 6.19 -16.36 0.64
C GLU A 221 7.65 -15.91 0.78
N ASP A 222 8.22 -15.33 -0.28
CA ASP A 222 9.62 -14.87 -0.33
C ASP A 222 9.92 -13.71 0.64
N HIS A 223 8.92 -12.92 1.04
CA HIS A 223 9.15 -11.64 1.72
C HIS A 223 8.38 -11.42 3.02
N VAL A 224 7.15 -11.93 3.12
CA VAL A 224 6.26 -11.72 4.27
C VAL A 224 6.37 -12.87 5.26
N LEU A 225 6.31 -14.12 4.79
CA LEU A 225 6.42 -15.30 5.66
C LEU A 225 7.82 -15.42 6.27
N GLN A 226 8.84 -15.03 5.50
CA GLN A 226 10.24 -15.00 5.93
C GLN A 226 10.66 -13.65 6.54
N HIS A 227 9.71 -12.78 6.90
CA HIS A 227 10.04 -11.45 7.36
C HIS A 227 10.82 -11.49 8.70
N PRO A 228 12.04 -10.91 8.80
CA PRO A 228 12.89 -11.05 9.98
C PRO A 228 12.28 -10.53 11.29
N ALA A 229 11.39 -9.54 11.19
CA ALA A 229 10.69 -8.95 12.33
C ALA A 229 9.27 -9.52 12.57
N ARG A 230 8.90 -10.64 11.93
CA ARG A 230 7.53 -11.17 12.03
C ARG A 230 7.13 -11.52 13.47
N SER A 231 8.04 -12.10 14.24
CA SER A 231 7.82 -12.38 15.66
C SER A 231 7.60 -11.10 16.46
N LEU A 232 8.30 -10.01 16.12
CA LEU A 232 8.10 -8.71 16.76
C LEU A 232 6.73 -8.11 16.38
N PHE A 233 6.32 -8.20 15.12
CA PHE A 233 4.97 -7.76 14.70
C PHE A 233 3.87 -8.46 15.49
N ARG A 234 4.01 -9.77 15.69
CA ARG A 234 3.08 -10.57 16.50
C ARG A 234 3.01 -10.08 17.95
N ALA A 235 4.15 -9.79 18.56
CA ALA A 235 4.22 -9.42 19.96
C ALA A 235 3.70 -8.00 20.22
N VAL A 236 4.03 -7.04 19.35
CA VAL A 236 3.69 -5.61 19.54
C VAL A 236 2.18 -5.34 19.44
N GLN A 237 1.40 -6.26 18.87
CA GLN A 237 -0.07 -6.23 18.94
C GLN A 237 -0.59 -6.09 20.37
N VAL A 238 0.15 -6.57 21.37
CA VAL A 238 -0.26 -6.52 22.77
C VAL A 238 -0.43 -5.11 23.32
N PHE A 239 0.19 -4.12 22.68
CA PHE A 239 0.01 -2.71 23.05
C PHE A 239 -1.27 -2.08 22.47
N ASP A 240 -2.02 -2.80 21.63
CA ASP A 240 -3.42 -2.46 21.35
C ASP A 240 -4.31 -3.22 22.33
N PRO A 241 -5.01 -2.53 23.26
CA PRO A 241 -5.82 -3.24 24.25
C PRO A 241 -6.97 -4.03 23.62
N ARG A 242 -7.42 -3.66 22.41
CA ARG A 242 -8.45 -4.43 21.67
C ARG A 242 -7.95 -5.84 21.34
N PHE A 243 -6.66 -6.01 21.05
CA PHE A 243 -6.07 -7.32 20.78
C PHE A 243 -6.15 -8.27 22.00
N LEU A 244 -5.99 -7.74 23.21
CA LEU A 244 -6.11 -8.50 24.47
C LEU A 244 -7.53 -9.02 24.73
N THR A 245 -8.55 -8.37 24.14
CA THR A 245 -9.94 -8.78 24.30
C THR A 245 -10.34 -9.94 23.39
N LEU A 246 -9.56 -10.22 22.34
CA LEU A 246 -9.89 -11.27 21.36
C LEU A 246 -9.85 -12.69 21.96
N THR A 247 -8.91 -12.95 22.86
CA THR A 247 -8.78 -14.25 23.54
C THR A 247 -7.98 -14.11 24.84
N THR A 248 -8.31 -14.94 25.84
CA THR A 248 -7.58 -15.00 27.11
C THR A 248 -6.12 -15.42 26.93
N ALA A 249 -5.81 -16.17 25.86
CA ALA A 249 -4.43 -16.56 25.52
C ALA A 249 -3.52 -15.35 25.25
N ASN A 250 -4.08 -14.22 24.79
CA ASN A 250 -3.30 -13.00 24.53
C ASN A 250 -2.88 -12.26 25.82
N ARG A 251 -3.37 -12.69 26.99
CA ARG A 251 -3.15 -11.98 28.27
C ARG A 251 -1.89 -12.44 29.00
N ASP A 252 -1.26 -13.51 28.53
CA ASP A 252 -0.01 -14.01 29.11
C ASP A 252 1.17 -13.11 28.71
N ILE A 253 1.73 -12.38 29.69
CA ILE A 253 2.88 -11.49 29.47
C ILE A 253 4.10 -12.24 28.92
N TYR A 254 4.28 -13.50 29.30
CA TYR A 254 5.44 -14.30 28.91
C TYR A 254 5.34 -14.83 27.48
N SER A 255 4.18 -14.72 26.83
CA SER A 255 4.03 -14.97 25.39
C SER A 255 4.72 -13.88 24.53
N TYR A 256 5.18 -12.79 25.14
CA TYR A 256 5.76 -11.62 24.46
C TYR A 256 7.23 -11.35 24.78
N GLN A 257 7.99 -12.38 25.16
CA GLN A 257 9.42 -12.30 25.55
C GLN A 257 10.38 -11.68 24.52
N ILE A 258 9.96 -11.54 23.26
CA ILE A 258 10.76 -10.80 22.26
C ILE A 258 10.86 -9.30 22.58
N ILE A 259 9.89 -8.77 23.33
CA ILE A 259 9.96 -7.44 23.91
C ILE A 259 10.83 -7.55 25.16
N ARG A 260 11.97 -6.87 25.15
CA ARG A 260 13.05 -7.05 26.14
C ARG A 260 12.54 -6.83 27.57
N GLU A 261 11.69 -5.82 27.74
CA GLU A 261 11.14 -5.43 29.03
C GLU A 261 10.09 -6.42 29.56
N LEU A 262 9.44 -7.18 28.67
CA LEU A 262 8.45 -8.20 29.03
C LEU A 262 9.07 -9.59 29.22
N ALA A 263 10.32 -9.81 28.83
CA ALA A 263 11.00 -11.09 29.00
C ALA A 263 11.24 -11.44 30.47
N ASN A 264 11.65 -10.45 31.27
CA ASN A 264 11.90 -10.56 32.71
C ASN A 264 11.29 -9.34 33.42
N PRO A 265 9.95 -9.27 33.54
CA PRO A 265 9.28 -8.09 34.05
C PRO A 265 9.50 -7.95 35.57
N SER A 266 9.62 -6.70 36.04
CA SER A 266 9.65 -6.42 37.48
C SER A 266 8.28 -6.65 38.11
N THR A 267 8.22 -6.80 39.43
CA THR A 267 6.95 -6.95 40.16
C THR A 267 5.99 -5.79 39.87
N SER A 268 6.49 -4.55 39.81
CA SER A 268 5.69 -3.38 39.45
C SER A 268 5.13 -3.45 38.02
N LEU A 269 5.91 -3.95 37.07
CA LEU A 269 5.44 -4.12 35.69
C LEU A 269 4.38 -5.22 35.59
N ILE A 270 4.50 -6.31 36.34
CA ILE A 270 3.48 -7.37 36.43
C ILE A 270 2.18 -6.81 37.03
N GLN A 271 2.27 -5.93 38.02
CA GLN A 271 1.10 -5.25 38.60
C GLN A 271 0.41 -4.36 37.58
N GLU A 272 1.15 -3.51 36.85
CA GLU A 272 0.61 -2.69 35.77
C GLU A 272 -0.01 -3.55 34.66
N TRP A 273 0.65 -4.64 34.26
CA TRP A 273 0.11 -5.59 33.28
C TRP A 273 -1.23 -6.15 33.72
N SER A 274 -1.36 -6.53 35.00
CA SER A 274 -2.61 -7.06 35.56
C SER A 274 -3.76 -6.06 35.50
N ILE A 275 -3.46 -4.76 35.66
CA ILE A 275 -4.44 -3.68 35.47
C ILE A 275 -4.78 -3.55 33.99
N TYR A 276 -3.77 -3.51 33.12
CA TYR A 276 -3.92 -3.34 31.68
C TYR A 276 -4.79 -4.43 31.03
N VAL A 277 -4.55 -5.71 31.31
CA VAL A 277 -5.32 -6.82 30.73
C VAL A 277 -6.77 -6.89 31.21
N ASN A 278 -7.10 -6.18 32.29
CA ASN A 278 -8.44 -6.09 32.86
C ASN A 278 -9.06 -4.69 32.70
N ILE A 279 -8.46 -3.83 31.88
CA ILE A 279 -8.98 -2.49 31.67
C ILE A 279 -10.35 -2.55 30.98
N ASN A 280 -11.31 -1.78 31.50
CA ASN A 280 -12.63 -1.70 30.88
C ASN A 280 -12.59 -0.69 29.73
N LEU A 281 -12.40 -1.18 28.50
CA LEU A 281 -12.28 -0.35 27.31
C LEU A 281 -13.54 0.48 27.01
N ASN A 282 -14.72 0.06 27.49
CA ASN A 282 -15.95 0.83 27.28
C ASN A 282 -15.94 2.17 28.04
N LEU A 283 -15.04 2.33 29.01
CA LEU A 283 -14.88 3.57 29.78
C LEU A 283 -13.83 4.51 29.18
N ILE A 284 -13.10 4.06 28.15
CA ILE A 284 -11.98 4.81 27.56
C ILE A 284 -12.24 4.95 26.06
N GLU A 285 -12.80 6.10 25.69
CA GLU A 285 -12.96 6.46 24.28
C GLU A 285 -11.62 6.93 23.71
N PHE A 286 -11.17 6.35 22.60
CA PHE A 286 -9.96 6.80 21.88
C PHE A 286 -10.06 6.47 20.40
N SER A 287 -9.50 7.34 19.56
CA SER A 287 -9.48 7.16 18.10
C SER A 287 -8.15 6.57 17.63
N GLU A 288 -7.05 7.04 18.23
CA GLU A 288 -5.69 6.59 17.94
C GLU A 288 -5.04 5.99 19.18
N LEU A 289 -4.10 5.07 18.96
CA LEU A 289 -3.48 4.32 20.06
C LEU A 289 -2.65 5.21 20.99
N ASN A 290 -2.10 6.32 20.48
CA ASN A 290 -1.38 7.27 21.32
C ASN A 290 -2.29 7.91 22.37
N GLU A 291 -3.53 8.26 22.00
CA GLU A 291 -4.51 8.85 22.92
C GLU A 291 -4.89 7.89 24.04
N PHE A 292 -5.02 6.59 23.73
CA PHE A 292 -5.23 5.57 24.74
C PHE A 292 -4.11 5.57 25.77
N TRP A 293 -2.85 5.51 25.32
CA TRP A 293 -1.68 5.50 26.21
C TRP A 293 -1.54 6.79 27.01
N ASP A 294 -1.90 7.95 26.45
CA ASP A 294 -1.95 9.23 27.19
C ASP A 294 -2.92 9.14 28.37
N LYS A 295 -4.13 8.60 28.16
CA LYS A 295 -5.20 8.51 29.16
C LYS A 295 -4.89 7.55 30.31
N VAL A 296 -4.14 6.48 30.05
CA VAL A 296 -3.79 5.46 31.06
C VAL A 296 -2.40 5.68 31.67
N SER A 297 -1.66 6.69 31.22
CA SER A 297 -0.26 6.95 31.62
C SER A 297 -0.04 7.04 33.13
N LEU A 298 -0.96 7.65 33.88
CA LEU A 298 -0.87 7.75 35.35
C LEU A 298 -1.09 6.41 36.05
N GLN A 299 -1.89 5.53 35.45
CA GLN A 299 -2.20 4.20 36.00
C GLN A 299 -1.14 3.16 35.60
N LEU A 300 -0.53 3.34 34.42
CA LEU A 300 0.38 2.38 33.79
C LEU A 300 1.73 3.06 33.38
N PRO A 301 2.44 3.74 34.30
CA PRO A 301 3.58 4.58 33.94
C PRO A 301 4.82 3.82 33.42
N LEU A 302 4.99 2.53 33.75
CA LEU A 302 6.07 1.70 33.20
C LEU A 302 5.67 1.12 31.85
N LEU A 303 4.47 0.55 31.75
CA LEU A 303 3.98 -0.10 30.55
C LEU A 303 3.75 0.90 29.42
N GLU A 304 3.28 2.11 29.73
CA GLU A 304 3.13 3.20 28.76
C GLU A 304 4.46 3.56 28.10
N LYS A 305 5.55 3.69 28.87
CA LYS A 305 6.88 4.01 28.33
C LYS A 305 7.36 2.93 27.37
N ILE A 306 7.13 1.67 27.74
CA ILE A 306 7.45 0.52 26.89
C ILE A 306 6.60 0.59 25.63
N ALA A 307 5.28 0.73 25.75
CA ALA A 307 4.37 0.78 24.62
C ALA A 307 4.77 1.87 23.62
N ARG A 308 5.08 3.08 24.09
CA ARG A 308 5.52 4.19 23.21
C ARG A 308 6.76 3.88 22.40
N ASN A 309 7.71 3.13 22.96
CA ASN A 309 8.91 2.72 22.21
C ASN A 309 8.57 1.81 21.03
N TYR A 310 7.48 1.02 21.12
CA TYR A 310 7.10 0.03 20.12
C TYR A 310 6.03 0.51 19.14
N ILE A 311 4.99 1.20 19.61
CA ILE A 311 3.87 1.62 18.74
C ILE A 311 4.31 2.59 17.65
N TRP A 312 5.37 3.38 17.92
CA TRP A 312 5.94 4.40 17.04
C TRP A 312 7.11 3.91 16.18
N LEU A 313 7.43 2.61 16.21
CA LEU A 313 8.52 2.08 15.39
C LEU A 313 8.25 2.36 13.89
N PRO A 314 9.26 2.80 13.14
CA PRO A 314 9.10 3.12 11.73
C PRO A 314 8.88 1.84 10.91
N ILE A 315 7.87 1.85 10.05
CA ILE A 315 7.46 0.67 9.28
C ILE A 315 7.84 0.71 7.79
N SER A 316 8.25 1.89 7.33
CA SER A 316 8.52 2.15 5.93
C SER A 316 9.76 3.01 5.74
N SER A 317 10.56 2.64 4.73
CA SER A 317 11.67 3.46 4.25
C SER A 317 11.20 4.68 3.46
N CYS A 318 9.89 4.87 3.20
CA CYS A 318 9.39 6.00 2.43
C CYS A 318 9.85 7.35 2.98
N ALA A 319 9.84 7.55 4.31
CA ALA A 319 10.33 8.79 4.91
C ALA A 319 11.83 9.00 4.63
N VAL A 320 12.62 7.92 4.72
CA VAL A 320 14.05 7.94 4.41
C VAL A 320 14.29 8.17 2.91
N GLU A 321 13.52 7.56 2.02
CA GLU A 321 13.63 7.74 0.56
C GLU A 321 13.21 9.16 0.12
N ARG A 322 12.14 9.69 0.71
CA ARG A 322 11.76 11.11 0.53
C ARG A 322 12.85 12.02 1.05
N SER A 323 13.51 11.64 2.13
CA SER A 323 14.63 12.40 2.65
C SER A 323 15.85 12.38 1.75
N PHE A 324 16.17 11.26 1.12
CA PHE A 324 17.19 11.21 0.07
C PHE A 324 16.79 12.06 -1.13
N SER A 325 15.50 12.13 -1.45
CA SER A 325 15.00 13.02 -2.51
C SER A 325 15.16 14.49 -2.13
N ALA A 326 14.93 14.86 -0.87
CA ALA A 326 15.20 16.20 -0.35
C ALA A 326 16.72 16.48 -0.31
N TYR A 327 17.51 15.49 0.07
CA TYR A 327 18.96 15.54 0.10
C TYR A 327 19.56 15.75 -1.30
N ASN A 328 19.02 15.08 -2.32
CA ASN A 328 19.40 15.30 -3.71
C ASN A 328 19.07 16.72 -4.21
N LYS A 329 18.02 17.39 -3.68
CA LYS A 329 17.77 18.81 -3.96
C LYS A 329 18.74 19.75 -3.25
N ILE A 330 19.28 19.31 -2.12
CA ILE A 330 20.28 20.06 -1.35
C ILE A 330 21.66 19.92 -2.00
N LEU A 331 21.98 18.72 -2.49
CA LEU A 331 23.22 18.38 -3.21
C LEU A 331 23.12 18.54 -4.73
N ASP A 332 22.14 19.28 -5.22
CA ASP A 332 22.00 19.57 -6.65
C ASP A 332 23.24 20.34 -7.14
N ASP A 333 23.55 20.23 -8.44
CA ASP A 333 24.76 20.79 -9.05
C ASP A 333 24.86 22.32 -8.88
N ASP A 334 23.73 22.98 -8.63
CA ASP A 334 23.64 24.42 -8.35
C ASP A 334 24.10 24.83 -6.93
N ARG A 335 24.39 23.87 -6.02
CA ARG A 335 24.71 24.14 -4.60
C ARG A 335 26.05 23.57 -4.12
N GLN A 336 27.10 23.69 -4.93
CA GLN A 336 28.43 23.11 -4.61
C GLN A 336 29.23 23.81 -3.49
N ASN A 337 28.77 24.95 -2.96
CA ASN A 337 29.54 25.77 -1.99
C ASN A 337 29.00 25.75 -0.55
N LEU A 338 28.16 24.77 -0.19
CA LEU A 338 27.72 24.63 1.20
C LEU A 338 28.83 24.04 2.07
N SER A 339 29.17 24.71 3.17
CA SER A 339 30.02 24.11 4.20
C SER A 339 29.32 22.89 4.83
N PRO A 340 30.06 21.91 5.38
CA PRO A 340 29.48 20.77 6.10
C PRO A 340 28.48 21.19 7.20
N GLU A 341 28.78 22.27 7.93
CA GLU A 341 27.89 22.85 8.95
C GLU A 341 26.59 23.38 8.33
N SER A 342 26.69 24.16 7.24
CA SER A 342 25.51 24.71 6.55
C SER A 342 24.64 23.62 5.96
N LEU A 343 25.27 22.58 5.40
CA LEU A 343 24.59 21.39 4.88
C LEU A 343 23.82 20.66 5.99
N LYS A 344 24.43 20.51 7.17
CA LYS A 344 23.80 19.90 8.35
C LYS A 344 22.58 20.70 8.81
N PHE A 345 22.71 22.03 8.95
CA PHE A 345 21.60 22.90 9.35
C PHE A 345 20.48 22.91 8.31
N LEU A 346 20.81 23.00 7.02
CA LEU A 346 19.83 22.99 5.94
C LEU A 346 19.07 21.66 5.90
N THR A 347 19.78 20.55 6.06
CA THR A 347 19.19 19.22 6.17
C THR A 347 18.22 19.18 7.35
N MET A 348 18.67 19.57 8.55
CA MET A 348 17.82 19.65 9.75
C MET A 348 16.57 20.52 9.55
N MET A 349 16.70 21.68 8.89
CA MET A 349 15.56 22.54 8.59
C MET A 349 14.57 21.87 7.62
N TYR A 350 15.04 21.23 6.54
CA TYR A 350 14.15 20.53 5.61
C TYR A 350 13.38 19.38 6.27
N PHE A 351 14.02 18.65 7.17
CA PHE A 351 13.39 17.57 7.94
C PHE A 351 12.39 18.09 8.97
N ASN A 352 12.74 19.17 9.70
CA ASN A 352 11.91 19.69 10.77
C ASN A 352 10.77 20.59 10.27
N ASN A 353 10.90 21.24 9.10
CA ASN A 353 9.81 22.04 8.51
C ASN A 353 8.60 21.18 8.11
N GLN A 354 8.81 19.90 7.76
CA GLN A 354 7.69 19.00 7.47
C GLN A 354 6.95 18.52 8.72
N ASN A 355 7.58 18.60 9.91
CA ASN A 355 7.00 18.20 11.19
C ASN A 355 6.43 19.37 12.01
N SER A 356 6.72 20.63 11.64
CA SER A 356 6.32 21.84 12.39
C SER A 356 5.11 22.57 11.80
N GLY A 357 4.54 22.05 10.71
CA GLY A 357 3.36 22.60 10.04
C GLY A 357 2.04 21.86 10.33
N LYS A 358 1.92 21.19 11.48
CA LYS A 358 0.65 20.60 11.94
C LYS A 358 0.32 21.05 13.36
#